data_AF-A0A814SCR5-F1
#
_entry.id   AF-A0A814SCR5-F1
#
_cell.length_a   1.000
_cell.length_b   1.000
_cell.length_c   1.000
_cell.angle_alpha   90.00
_cell.angle_beta   90.00
_cell.angle_gamma   90.00
#
_symmetry.space_group_name_H-M   'P 1'
#
loop_
_entity.id
_entity.type
_entity.pdbx_description
1 polymer ?
#
loop_
_entity_poly.entity_id
_entity_poly.type
_entity_poly.pdbx_seq_one_letter_code
_entity_poly.pdbx_strand_id
1 'polypeptide(L)'
;MYSRLRACYNCPKNYTDCLREDCILADGILKTVEIVNRELPGPYIQVCRGDKIVVNVQNKLRSERVTSIHWHGLKQRNTPFMDGVGMVTQWPILPHTKFQYKFKTDDPGTHFWHAHSGIQRS
;
A
#
# COMPACT_ATOMS: atom_id res chain seq x y z
N MET A 1 3.29 -4.12 -5.91
CA MET A 1 2.99 -5.16 -4.92
C MET A 1 2.72 -6.48 -5.63
N TYR A 2 3.62 -7.47 -5.52
CA TYR A 2 3.52 -8.78 -6.19
C TYR A 2 2.84 -9.80 -5.27
N SER A 3 1.83 -10.54 -5.74
CA SER A 3 1.27 -11.71 -5.04
C SER A 3 1.64 -12.99 -5.78
N ARG A 4 2.65 -13.71 -5.26
CA ARG A 4 3.03 -15.06 -5.71
C ARG A 4 2.77 -16.05 -4.56
N LEU A 5 1.86 -17.00 -4.78
CA LEU A 5 1.52 -18.12 -3.87
C LEU A 5 2.70 -19.11 -3.61
N ARG A 6 3.93 -18.78 -4.02
CA ARG A 6 5.15 -19.60 -3.83
C ARG A 6 6.38 -18.78 -3.43
N ALA A 7 6.17 -17.60 -2.84
CA ALA A 7 7.26 -16.77 -2.34
C ALA A 7 8.15 -17.47 -1.30
N CYS A 8 7.53 -18.21 -0.37
CA CYS A 8 8.20 -18.83 0.78
C CYS A 8 8.45 -20.34 0.65
N TYR A 9 8.15 -20.96 -0.52
CA TYR A 9 8.28 -22.41 -0.76
C TYR A 9 7.87 -23.29 0.44
N ASN A 10 8.83 -23.95 1.11
CA ASN A 10 8.60 -24.87 2.23
C ASN A 10 8.82 -24.25 3.62
N CYS A 11 8.88 -22.92 3.74
CA CYS A 11 8.82 -22.25 5.04
C CYS A 11 7.50 -22.62 5.77
N PRO A 12 7.46 -22.88 7.09
CA PRO A 12 8.55 -22.82 8.06
C PRO A 12 9.34 -24.14 8.21
N LYS A 13 9.01 -25.20 7.46
CA LYS A 13 9.69 -26.50 7.55
C LYS A 13 11.15 -26.43 7.09
N ASN A 14 11.45 -25.56 6.14
CA ASN A 14 12.80 -25.25 5.69
C ASN A 14 13.12 -23.76 5.92
N TYR A 15 13.99 -23.45 6.88
CA TYR A 15 14.32 -22.07 7.25
C TYR A 15 15.04 -21.30 6.14
N THR A 16 15.82 -21.99 5.29
CA THR A 16 16.48 -21.33 4.14
C THR A 16 15.47 -20.79 3.13
N ASP A 17 14.29 -21.42 3.01
CA ASP A 17 13.22 -20.93 2.15
C ASP A 17 12.53 -19.68 2.72
N CYS A 18 12.59 -19.47 4.03
CA CYS A 18 12.08 -18.26 4.68
C CYS A 18 12.96 -17.03 4.42
N LEU A 19 14.24 -17.22 4.08
CA LEU A 19 15.20 -16.16 3.79
C LEU A 19 15.18 -15.71 2.31
N ARG A 20 14.28 -16.26 1.50
CA ARG A 20 14.17 -15.89 0.08
C ARG A 20 13.64 -14.48 -0.04
N GLU A 21 14.17 -13.73 -1.01
CA GLU A 21 13.83 -12.31 -1.26
C GLU A 21 12.32 -12.06 -1.50
N ASP A 22 11.61 -13.06 -2.02
CA ASP A 22 10.17 -12.97 -2.24
C ASP A 22 9.35 -13.33 -0.98
N CYS A 23 9.96 -13.95 0.03
CA CYS A 23 9.29 -14.41 1.24
C CYS A 23 9.22 -13.33 2.30
N ILE A 24 8.01 -12.89 2.64
CA ILE A 24 7.77 -11.91 3.69
C ILE A 24 7.17 -12.64 4.87
N LEU A 25 7.90 -12.66 5.98
CA LEU A 25 7.45 -13.25 7.24
C LEU A 25 6.66 -12.20 8.03
N ALA A 26 5.48 -12.58 8.51
CA ALA A 26 4.65 -11.78 9.39
C ALA A 26 4.51 -12.46 10.76
N ASP A 27 3.46 -13.28 10.94
CA ASP A 27 3.11 -13.98 12.19
C ASP A 27 3.60 -15.44 12.24
N GLY A 28 4.45 -15.85 11.30
CA GLY A 28 4.90 -17.24 11.16
C GLY A 28 3.85 -18.19 10.57
N ILE A 29 2.65 -17.71 10.26
CA ILE A 29 1.61 -18.47 9.55
C ILE A 29 1.65 -18.11 8.08
N LEU A 30 1.69 -19.13 7.21
CA LEU A 30 1.64 -18.90 5.76
C LEU A 30 0.27 -18.35 5.36
N LYS A 31 0.23 -17.06 5.00
CA LYS A 31 -0.94 -16.38 4.46
C LYS A 31 -0.53 -15.52 3.27
N THR A 32 -1.48 -15.26 2.37
CA THR A 32 -1.27 -14.27 1.31
C THR A 32 -1.55 -12.89 1.87
N VAL A 33 -0.57 -11.99 1.77
CA VAL A 33 -0.67 -10.59 2.21
C VAL A 33 -0.47 -9.63 1.04
N GLU A 34 -1.11 -8.48 1.12
CA GLU A 34 -0.95 -7.37 0.18
C GLU A 34 0.02 -6.34 0.77
N ILE A 35 1.22 -6.23 0.19
CA ILE A 35 2.37 -5.48 0.75
C ILE A 35 3.03 -4.47 -0.22
N VAL A 36 3.22 -3.22 0.21
CA VAL A 36 3.81 -2.19 -0.66
C VAL A 36 5.31 -2.40 -0.71
N ASN A 37 5.89 -2.33 -1.91
CA ASN A 37 7.34 -2.44 -2.12
C ASN A 37 8.03 -3.67 -1.49
N ARG A 38 7.29 -4.76 -1.26
CA ARG A 38 7.81 -5.94 -0.54
C ARG A 38 8.26 -5.61 0.89
N GLU A 39 7.55 -4.70 1.56
CA GLU A 39 7.80 -4.33 2.94
C GLU A 39 6.51 -4.48 3.76
N LEU A 40 6.65 -4.99 4.98
CA LEU A 40 5.59 -5.11 5.97
C LEU A 40 6.13 -4.70 7.35
N PRO A 41 5.70 -3.57 7.93
CA PRO A 41 4.82 -2.54 7.35
C PRO A 41 5.42 -1.89 6.09
N GLY A 42 4.58 -1.23 5.29
CA GLY A 42 5.06 -0.48 4.13
C GLY A 42 5.97 0.70 4.52
N PRO A 43 6.62 1.34 3.53
CA PRO A 43 7.61 2.40 3.77
C PRO A 43 7.01 3.59 4.52
N TYR A 44 7.78 4.14 5.46
CA TYR A 44 7.41 5.37 6.15
C TYR A 44 7.60 6.59 5.22
N ILE A 45 6.75 7.60 5.41
CA ILE A 45 6.83 8.88 4.71
C ILE A 45 6.99 9.96 5.76
N GLN A 46 8.14 10.62 5.77
CA GLN A 46 8.45 11.70 6.70
C GLN A 46 8.71 12.99 5.91
N VAL A 47 7.88 13.99 6.16
CA VAL A 47 7.93 15.30 5.49
C VAL A 47 7.65 16.41 6.49
N CYS A 48 8.03 17.63 6.16
CA CYS A 48 7.73 18.80 6.96
C CYS A 48 6.33 19.35 6.64
N ARG A 49 5.81 20.18 7.55
CA ARG A 49 4.58 20.93 7.30
C ARG A 49 4.78 21.88 6.11
N GLY A 50 3.86 21.86 5.16
CA GLY A 50 3.87 22.68 3.95
C GLY A 50 4.56 22.02 2.75
N ASP A 51 5.21 20.87 2.95
CA ASP A 51 5.77 20.09 1.85
C ASP A 51 4.68 19.54 0.93
N LYS A 52 5.08 19.16 -0.29
CA LYS A 52 4.22 18.47 -1.25
C LYS A 52 4.63 17.01 -1.32
N ILE A 53 3.69 16.13 -1.00
CA ILE A 53 3.84 14.70 -1.24
C ILE A 53 3.52 14.43 -2.71
N VAL A 54 4.37 13.63 -3.37
CA VAL A 54 4.13 13.09 -4.71
C VAL A 54 4.41 11.59 -4.65
N VAL A 55 3.35 10.76 -4.68
CA VAL A 55 3.47 9.31 -4.55
C VAL A 55 2.87 8.63 -5.78
N ASN A 56 3.71 7.89 -6.50
CA ASN A 56 3.29 7.10 -7.66
C ASN A 56 2.94 5.68 -7.21
N VAL A 57 1.65 5.37 -7.15
CA VAL A 57 1.16 4.03 -6.82
C VAL A 57 1.00 3.25 -8.11
N GLN A 58 1.79 2.17 -8.25
CA GLN A 58 1.62 1.20 -9.32
C GLN A 58 0.92 -0.04 -8.78
N ASN A 59 -0.31 -0.29 -9.25
CA ASN A 59 -1.03 -1.50 -8.89
C ASN A 59 -0.40 -2.70 -9.63
N LYS A 60 0.24 -3.60 -8.88
CA LYS A 60 0.79 -4.86 -9.41
C LYS A 60 0.06 -6.10 -8.84
N LEU A 61 -1.13 -5.89 -8.25
CA LEU A 61 -1.97 -6.98 -7.76
C LEU A 61 -2.42 -7.87 -8.93
N ARG A 62 -2.87 -9.09 -8.61
CA ARG A 62 -3.39 -10.03 -9.61
C ARG A 62 -4.58 -9.44 -10.38
N SER A 63 -4.80 -9.98 -11.58
CA SER A 63 -5.49 -9.39 -12.74
C SER A 63 -6.95 -8.91 -12.56
N GLU A 64 -7.51 -8.91 -11.35
CA GLU A 64 -8.88 -8.43 -11.07
C GLU A 64 -8.94 -7.48 -9.86
N ARG A 65 -7.85 -7.34 -9.10
CA ARG A 65 -7.84 -6.56 -7.87
C ARG A 65 -7.52 -5.10 -8.15
N VAL A 66 -8.54 -4.25 -8.04
CA VAL A 66 -8.37 -2.79 -7.96
C VAL A 66 -7.84 -2.38 -6.59
N THR A 67 -7.21 -1.22 -6.47
CA THR A 67 -6.75 -0.70 -5.17
C THR A 67 -6.83 0.83 -5.12
N SER A 68 -6.74 1.41 -3.94
CA SER A 68 -6.63 2.86 -3.74
C SER A 68 -5.92 3.10 -2.41
N ILE A 69 -5.19 4.20 -2.27
CA ILE A 69 -4.43 4.50 -1.05
C ILE A 69 -5.04 5.73 -0.38
N HIS A 70 -5.52 5.57 0.85
CA HIS A 70 -6.03 6.66 1.67
C HIS A 70 -4.97 7.19 2.63
N TRP A 71 -4.99 8.49 2.86
CA TRP A 71 -4.04 9.24 3.66
C TRP A 71 -4.69 9.65 4.99
N HIS A 72 -4.78 8.69 5.90
CA HIS A 72 -5.55 8.82 7.13
C HIS A 72 -5.03 9.94 8.02
N GLY A 73 -5.93 10.86 8.39
CA GLY A 73 -5.63 12.02 9.23
C GLY A 73 -5.29 13.30 8.46
N LEU A 74 -5.11 13.23 7.14
CA LEU A 74 -4.89 14.41 6.29
C LEU A 74 -6.21 14.94 5.73
N LYS A 75 -6.46 16.24 5.86
CA LYS A 75 -7.75 16.85 5.47
C LYS A 75 -7.96 17.03 3.97
N GLN A 76 -6.91 16.84 3.17
CA GLN A 76 -6.95 17.00 1.70
C GLN A 76 -7.56 18.35 1.24
N ARG A 77 -7.22 19.44 1.94
CA ARG A 77 -7.70 20.79 1.60
C ARG A 77 -7.28 21.13 0.16
N ASN A 78 -8.23 21.57 -0.66
CA ASN A 78 -8.05 21.85 -2.09
C ASN A 78 -7.66 20.64 -2.96
N THR A 79 -7.58 19.44 -2.39
CA THR A 79 -7.19 18.20 -3.07
C THR A 79 -8.11 17.01 -2.70
N PRO A 80 -9.45 17.16 -2.61
CA PRO A 80 -10.34 16.08 -2.16
C PRO A 80 -10.25 14.83 -3.04
N PHE A 81 -9.95 14.99 -4.33
CA PHE A 81 -9.73 13.90 -5.29
C PHE A 81 -8.42 13.11 -5.07
N MET A 82 -7.60 13.51 -4.10
CA MET A 82 -6.37 12.81 -3.67
C MET A 82 -6.55 12.04 -2.37
N ASP A 83 -7.76 12.02 -1.81
CA ASP A 83 -8.04 11.39 -0.53
C ASP A 83 -7.94 9.86 -0.56
N GLY A 84 -8.19 9.21 -1.70
CA GLY A 84 -7.94 7.77 -1.83
C GLY A 84 -9.11 6.85 -1.54
N VAL A 85 -10.28 7.38 -1.21
CA VAL A 85 -11.49 6.59 -0.98
C VAL A 85 -12.10 6.19 -2.33
N GLY A 86 -11.96 4.90 -2.67
CA GLY A 86 -12.46 4.35 -3.92
C GLY A 86 -13.97 4.54 -4.07
N MET A 87 -14.42 4.90 -5.27
CA MET A 87 -15.82 5.19 -5.62
C MET A 87 -16.43 6.42 -4.94
N VAL A 88 -15.67 7.15 -4.11
CA VAL A 88 -16.12 8.40 -3.47
C VAL A 88 -15.30 9.58 -3.98
N THR A 89 -13.99 9.53 -3.79
CA THR A 89 -13.08 10.63 -4.16
C THR A 89 -12.33 10.36 -5.45
N GLN A 90 -12.19 9.09 -5.84
CA GLN A 90 -11.58 8.66 -7.09
C GLN A 90 -12.09 7.30 -7.55
N TRP A 91 -11.87 7.00 -8.83
CA TRP A 91 -11.90 5.62 -9.30
C TRP A 91 -10.73 4.81 -8.71
N PRO A 92 -10.95 3.55 -8.32
CA PRO A 92 -9.88 2.66 -7.92
C PRO A 92 -8.83 2.49 -9.04
N ILE A 93 -7.57 2.36 -8.63
CA ILE A 93 -6.43 2.10 -9.50
C ILE A 93 -6.57 0.67 -10.04
N LEU A 94 -6.83 0.56 -11.34
CA LEU A 94 -7.01 -0.72 -12.02
C LEU A 94 -5.72 -1.56 -11.97
N PRO A 95 -5.82 -2.90 -12.06
CA PRO A 95 -4.65 -3.78 -12.16
C PRO A 95 -3.69 -3.30 -13.25
N HIS A 96 -2.38 -3.34 -12.95
CA HIS A 96 -1.30 -2.96 -13.87
C HIS A 96 -1.25 -1.48 -14.27
N THR A 97 -2.12 -0.63 -13.73
CA THR A 97 -2.10 0.82 -13.96
C THR A 97 -1.38 1.58 -12.84
N LYS A 98 -1.22 2.89 -13.06
CA LYS A 98 -0.57 3.80 -12.12
C LYS A 98 -1.48 4.98 -11.80
N PHE A 99 -1.38 5.48 -10.58
CA PHE A 99 -1.99 6.74 -10.16
C PHE A 99 -1.00 7.54 -9.33
N GLN A 100 -0.97 8.85 -9.53
CA GLN A 100 -0.10 9.76 -8.80
C GLN A 100 -0.92 10.57 -7.79
N TYR A 101 -0.68 10.33 -6.51
CA TYR A 101 -1.17 11.18 -5.44
C TYR A 101 -0.29 12.42 -5.32
N LYS A 102 -0.90 13.60 -5.29
CA LYS A 102 -0.20 14.87 -5.17
C LYS A 102 -0.98 15.88 -4.32
N PHE A 103 -0.52 16.12 -3.10
CA PHE A 103 -1.18 17.03 -2.15
C PHE A 103 -0.16 17.67 -1.19
N LYS A 104 -0.60 18.72 -0.49
CA LYS A 104 0.20 19.42 0.52
C LYS A 104 -0.04 18.86 1.92
N THR A 105 1.00 18.84 2.76
CA THR A 105 0.91 18.39 4.16
C THR A 105 0.79 19.57 5.12
N ASP A 106 -0.43 20.06 5.33
CA ASP A 106 -0.68 21.21 6.22
C ASP A 106 -0.99 20.82 7.68
N ASP A 107 -1.30 19.55 7.93
CA ASP A 107 -1.68 18.99 9.23
C ASP A 107 -0.49 18.25 9.89
N PRO A 108 0.26 18.88 10.82
CA PRO A 108 1.35 18.20 11.52
C PRO A 108 0.83 17.12 12.47
N GLY A 109 1.55 16.01 12.58
CA GLY A 109 1.18 14.91 13.48
C GLY A 109 1.71 13.57 12.99
N THR A 110 1.34 12.50 13.70
CA THR A 110 1.55 11.13 13.26
C THR A 110 0.31 10.68 12.50
N HIS A 111 0.49 10.39 11.22
CA HIS A 111 -0.54 9.93 10.30
C HIS A 111 -0.14 8.56 9.75
N PHE A 112 -1.07 7.88 9.08
CA PHE A 112 -0.76 6.64 8.39
C PHE A 112 -1.48 6.58 7.05
N TRP A 113 -1.00 5.72 6.17
CA TRP A 113 -1.62 5.46 4.89
C TRP A 113 -1.99 3.98 4.79
N HIS A 114 -3.08 3.68 4.11
CA HIS A 114 -3.53 2.30 3.94
C HIS A 114 -4.35 2.12 2.67
N ALA A 115 -4.49 0.88 2.22
CA ALA A 115 -5.42 0.56 1.13
C ALA A 115 -6.86 0.91 1.55
N HIS A 116 -7.64 1.55 0.68
CA HIS A 116 -9.03 1.93 0.94
C HIS A 116 -9.96 1.42 -0.16
N SER A 117 -9.67 0.21 -0.66
CA SER A 117 -10.51 -0.55 -1.56
C SER A 117 -10.96 -1.84 -0.89
N GLY A 118 -12.26 -2.01 -0.68
CA GLY A 118 -12.84 -3.18 -0.02
C GLY A 118 -12.20 -3.46 1.34
N ILE A 119 -11.75 -4.70 1.55
CA ILE A 119 -11.12 -5.16 2.79
C ILE A 119 -9.58 -5.16 2.74
N GLN A 120 -8.94 -4.56 1.73
CA GLN A 120 -7.48 -4.69 1.49
C GLN A 120 -6.56 -4.15 2.59
N ARG A 121 -7.08 -3.44 3.60
CA ARG A 121 -6.29 -2.97 4.75
C ARG A 121 -6.08 -4.03 5.85
N SER A 122 -6.68 -5.22 5.70
CA SER A 122 -6.68 -6.30 6.70
C SER A 122 -5.45 -7.20 6.62
#